data_AF-A0A3B5MBB8-F1
#
_entry.id   AF-A0A3B5MBB8-F1
#
_cell.length_a   1.000
_cell.length_b   1.000
_cell.length_c   1.000
_cell.angle_alpha   90.00
_cell.angle_beta   90.00
_cell.angle_gamma   90.00
#
_symmetry.space_group_name_H-M   'P 1'
#
loop_
_entity.id
_entity.type
_entity.pdbx_description
1 polymer ?
#
loop_
_entity_poly.entity_id
_entity_poly.type
_entity_poly.pdbx_seq_one_letter_code
_entity_poly.pdbx_strand_id
1 'polypeptide(L)'
;MFESQELDCVFMETYMNLRRKQHMVLECIPLPRELGDMAPIYFKKAIMECDEEWAMNKKLVDLSSKDIRRAVPRGLPYFAVDFGLQGGFAHVIENEQKFPHYFGKVGCINVVKHHLYCHIIFSLFLFIPGIVKSV
;
A
#
# COMPACT_ATOMS: atom_id res chain seq x y z
N MET A 1 -4.42 -19.40 7.29
CA MET A 1 -5.84 -19.12 7.00
C MET A 1 -6.01 -18.56 5.60
N PHE A 2 -5.35 -17.45 5.25
CA PHE A 2 -5.45 -16.86 3.89
C PHE A 2 -4.59 -17.58 2.85
N GLU A 3 -3.42 -18.08 3.24
CA GLU A 3 -2.56 -18.88 2.36
C GLU A 3 -3.25 -20.13 1.80
N SER A 4 -4.05 -20.83 2.63
CA SER A 4 -4.85 -21.99 2.19
C SER A 4 -5.98 -21.63 1.22
N GLN A 5 -6.30 -20.35 1.08
CA GLN A 5 -7.29 -19.82 0.13
C GLN A 5 -6.62 -19.17 -1.08
N GLU A 6 -5.29 -19.30 -1.22
CA GLU A 6 -4.49 -18.63 -2.25
C GLU A 6 -4.61 -17.09 -2.21
N LEU A 7 -4.87 -16.56 -1.02
CA LEU A 7 -4.93 -15.12 -0.75
C LEU A 7 -3.68 -14.68 0.00
N ASP A 8 -3.22 -13.48 -0.33
CA ASP A 8 -2.21 -12.75 0.42
C ASP A 8 -2.88 -11.68 1.31
N CYS A 9 -2.14 -11.09 2.22
CA CYS A 9 -2.67 -10.15 3.21
C CYS A 9 -1.82 -8.89 3.31
N VAL A 10 -2.49 -7.75 3.31
CA VAL A 10 -1.87 -6.47 3.60
C VAL A 10 -2.35 -6.00 4.97
N PHE A 11 -1.41 -5.78 5.87
CA PHE A 11 -1.66 -5.20 7.18
C PHE A 11 -1.29 -3.73 7.15
N MET A 12 -2.15 -2.87 7.67
CA MET A 12 -1.90 -1.43 7.69
C MET A 12 -2.21 -0.86 9.06
N GLU A 13 -1.34 0.01 9.53
CA GLU A 13 -1.48 0.76 10.76
C GLU A 13 -1.31 2.24 10.45
N THR A 14 -2.22 3.06 10.95
CA THR A 14 -2.12 4.52 10.84
C THR A 14 -2.16 5.12 12.24
N TYR A 15 -1.05 5.68 12.66
CA TYR A 15 -0.94 6.38 13.93
C TYR A 15 -0.88 7.88 13.69
N MET A 16 -1.95 8.58 14.04
CA MET A 16 -2.06 10.04 13.91
C MET A 16 -2.71 10.65 15.15
N ASN A 17 -2.57 11.97 15.30
CA ASN A 17 -3.29 12.77 16.28
C ASN A 17 -3.09 12.29 17.74
N LEU A 18 -1.85 12.44 18.22
CA LEU A 18 -1.43 11.99 19.56
C LEU A 18 -2.30 12.55 20.70
N ARG A 19 -2.93 13.71 20.49
CA ARG A 19 -3.81 14.37 21.47
C ARG A 19 -5.12 13.62 21.70
N ARG A 20 -5.60 12.87 20.70
CA ARG A 20 -6.88 12.15 20.77
C ARG A 20 -6.79 10.78 21.46
N LYS A 21 -5.58 10.30 21.79
CA LYS A 21 -5.33 9.01 22.47
C LYS A 21 -6.18 7.86 21.92
N GLN A 22 -6.24 7.74 20.61
CA GLN A 22 -7.01 6.67 19.97
C GLN A 22 -6.36 5.31 20.21
N HIS A 23 -7.17 4.26 20.27
CA HIS A 23 -6.67 2.89 20.29
C HIS A 23 -5.98 2.58 18.96
N MET A 24 -4.91 1.79 19.04
CA MET A 24 -4.24 1.25 17.86
C MET A 24 -5.20 0.34 17.10
N VAL A 25 -5.38 0.60 15.81
CA VAL A 25 -6.16 -0.23 14.90
C VAL A 25 -5.22 -0.73 13.82
N LEU A 26 -5.10 -2.05 13.72
CA LEU A 26 -4.39 -2.73 12.64
C LEU A 26 -5.45 -3.27 11.66
N GLU A 27 -5.52 -2.68 10.47
CA GLU A 27 -6.43 -3.12 9.42
C GLU A 27 -5.78 -4.26 8.63
N CYS A 28 -6.51 -5.35 8.40
CA CYS A 28 -6.07 -6.49 7.59
C CYS A 28 -6.95 -6.58 6.35
N ILE A 29 -6.34 -6.52 5.17
CA ILE A 29 -7.03 -6.57 3.88
C ILE A 29 -6.52 -7.81 3.13
N PRO A 30 -7.34 -8.85 2.97
CA PRO A 30 -6.99 -9.98 2.14
C PRO A 30 -7.11 -9.61 0.66
N LEU A 31 -6.13 -10.01 -0.14
CA LEU A 31 -6.05 -9.75 -1.56
C LEU A 31 -5.71 -11.07 -2.30
N PRO A 32 -6.12 -11.24 -3.55
CA PRO A 32 -5.57 -12.27 -4.43
C PRO A 32 -4.04 -12.20 -4.46
N ARG A 33 -3.36 -13.35 -4.54
CA ARG A 33 -1.89 -13.42 -4.52
C ARG A 33 -1.21 -12.53 -5.57
N GLU A 34 -1.76 -12.49 -6.78
CA GLU A 34 -1.30 -11.63 -7.88
C GLU A 34 -1.29 -10.13 -7.50
N LEU A 35 -2.28 -9.71 -6.70
CA LEU A 35 -2.36 -8.34 -6.20
C LEU A 35 -1.42 -8.11 -5.01
N GLY A 36 -1.23 -9.12 -4.18
CA GLY A 36 -0.25 -9.12 -3.08
C GLY A 36 1.15 -8.84 -3.59
N ASP A 37 1.58 -9.56 -4.64
CA ASP A 37 2.92 -9.42 -5.23
C ASP A 37 3.16 -8.00 -5.81
N MET A 38 2.10 -7.35 -6.30
CA MET A 38 2.17 -5.99 -6.85
C MET A 38 1.98 -4.89 -5.80
N ALA A 39 1.40 -5.21 -4.63
CA ALA A 39 1.08 -4.24 -3.59
C ALA A 39 2.30 -3.41 -3.13
N PRO A 40 3.49 -3.99 -2.89
CA PRO A 40 4.67 -3.22 -2.52
C PRO A 40 5.02 -2.10 -3.52
N ILE A 41 4.88 -2.36 -4.82
CA ILE A 41 5.21 -1.39 -5.88
C ILE A 41 4.25 -0.19 -5.81
N TYR A 42 2.96 -0.45 -5.66
CA TYR A 42 1.94 0.60 -5.58
C TYR A 42 2.07 1.43 -4.32
N PHE A 43 2.24 0.79 -3.16
CA PHE A 43 2.42 1.51 -1.90
C PHE A 43 3.71 2.33 -1.90
N LYS A 44 4.80 1.78 -2.45
CA LYS A 44 6.05 2.53 -2.63
C LYS A 44 5.83 3.78 -3.48
N LYS A 45 5.14 3.67 -4.61
CA LYS A 45 4.83 4.82 -5.47
C LYS A 45 3.92 5.83 -4.75
N ALA A 46 2.84 5.37 -4.14
CA ALA A 46 1.89 6.23 -3.44
C ALA A 46 2.54 7.00 -2.29
N ILE A 47 3.39 6.35 -1.47
CA ILE A 47 4.12 7.00 -0.38
C ILE A 47 5.09 8.06 -0.91
N MET A 48 5.80 7.76 -2.01
CA MET A 48 6.73 8.71 -2.63
C MET A 48 6.02 9.94 -3.21
N GLU A 49 4.80 9.79 -3.72
CA GLU A 49 3.98 10.85 -4.31
C GLU A 49 3.12 11.62 -3.29
N CYS A 50 2.83 11.03 -2.12
CA CYS A 50 1.92 11.63 -1.13
C CYS A 50 2.49 12.85 -0.41
N ASP A 51 3.80 12.89 -0.19
CA ASP A 51 4.43 13.88 0.68
C ASP A 51 5.22 14.94 -0.12
N GLU A 52 5.41 16.13 0.46
CA GLU A 52 6.10 17.25 -0.17
C GLU A 52 7.51 16.88 -0.63
N GLU A 53 7.96 17.41 -1.77
CA GLU A 53 9.28 17.14 -2.35
C GLU A 53 10.45 17.43 -1.38
N TRP A 54 10.22 18.25 -0.35
CA TRP A 54 11.20 18.73 0.62
C TRP A 54 10.93 18.25 2.06
N ALA A 55 10.49 17.00 2.23
CA ALA A 55 10.38 16.39 3.56
C ALA A 55 11.76 16.29 4.25
N MET A 56 11.82 16.60 5.55
CA MET A 56 13.07 16.52 6.30
C MET A 56 13.48 15.08 6.61
N ASN A 57 12.49 14.19 6.79
CA ASN A 57 12.70 12.77 7.01
C ASN A 57 12.71 11.97 5.70
N LYS A 58 13.29 10.77 5.75
CA LYS A 58 13.16 9.81 4.65
C LYS A 58 11.69 9.46 4.46
N LYS A 59 11.14 9.81 3.30
CA LYS A 59 9.74 9.53 2.93
C LYS A 59 9.38 8.06 3.07
N LEU A 60 10.26 7.16 2.68
CA LEU A 60 10.02 5.72 2.75
C LEU A 60 11.11 5.04 3.56
N VAL A 61 10.68 4.30 4.57
CA VAL A 61 11.53 3.45 5.40
C VAL A 61 11.13 2.00 5.15
N ASP A 62 12.12 1.19 4.81
CA ASP A 62 11.92 -0.25 4.59
C ASP A 62 11.91 -0.98 5.94
N LEU A 63 10.84 -1.76 6.18
CA LEU A 63 10.62 -2.57 7.38
C LEU A 63 10.99 -4.04 7.19
N SER A 64 11.46 -4.46 6.01
CA SER A 64 11.85 -5.86 5.73
C SER A 64 12.84 -6.45 6.73
N SER A 65 13.72 -5.63 7.28
CA SER A 65 14.78 -6.04 8.22
C SER A 65 14.60 -5.49 9.64
N LYS A 66 13.60 -4.62 9.87
CA LYS A 66 13.46 -3.86 11.11
C LYS A 66 12.00 -3.64 11.48
N ASP A 67 11.69 -3.82 12.77
CA ASP A 67 10.38 -3.49 13.31
C ASP A 67 10.08 -1.99 13.22
N ILE A 68 8.80 -1.65 13.06
CA ILE A 68 8.28 -0.28 13.09
C ILE A 68 8.79 0.53 14.29
N ARG A 69 8.92 -0.12 15.46
CA ARG A 69 9.38 0.49 16.72
C ARG A 69 10.84 0.93 16.72
N ARG A 70 11.66 0.35 15.83
CA ARG A 70 13.07 0.72 15.63
C ARG A 70 13.24 1.66 14.44
N ALA A 71 12.35 1.54 13.45
CA ALA A 71 12.36 2.33 12.23
C ALA A 71 11.86 3.77 12.45
N VAL A 72 10.82 3.94 13.28
CA VAL A 72 10.15 5.22 13.53
C VAL A 72 10.43 5.71 14.96
N PRO A 73 10.85 6.98 15.15
CA PRO A 73 11.00 7.57 16.48
C PRO A 73 9.69 7.59 17.27
N ARG A 74 9.76 7.35 18.58
CA ARG A 74 8.58 7.39 19.44
C ARG A 74 7.99 8.79 19.50
N GLY A 75 6.66 8.87 19.43
CA GLY A 75 5.92 10.12 19.58
C GLY A 75 5.72 10.92 18.30
N LEU A 76 6.07 10.36 17.14
CA LEU A 76 5.74 10.93 15.84
C LEU A 76 4.57 10.17 15.19
N PRO A 77 3.66 10.87 14.49
CA PRO A 77 2.68 10.24 13.62
C PRO A 77 3.36 9.42 12.52
N TYR A 78 2.82 8.24 12.22
CA TYR A 78 3.34 7.37 11.17
C TYR A 78 2.26 6.54 10.50
N PHE A 79 2.56 6.14 9.28
CA PHE A 79 1.83 5.14 8.53
C PHE A 79 2.75 3.94 8.31
N ALA A 80 2.25 2.73 8.57
CA ALA A 80 2.96 1.48 8.33
C ALA A 80 2.09 0.54 7.52
N VAL A 81 2.70 -0.19 6.59
CA VAL A 81 2.05 -1.21 5.79
C VAL A 81 2.97 -2.42 5.67
N ASP A 82 2.46 -3.61 5.98
CA ASP A 82 3.18 -4.88 5.87
C ASP A 82 2.49 -5.80 4.86
N PHE A 83 3.30 -6.46 4.03
CA PHE A 83 2.84 -7.38 2.98
C PHE A 83 3.11 -8.82 3.43
N GLY A 84 2.12 -9.42 4.11
CA GLY A 84 2.22 -10.77 4.64
C GLY A 84 3.46 -10.97 5.53
N LEU A 85 4.38 -11.82 5.07
CA LEU A 85 5.64 -12.14 5.75
C LEU A 85 6.87 -11.50 5.11
N GLN A 86 6.70 -10.78 3.99
CA GLN A 86 7.81 -10.27 3.16
C GLN A 86 8.35 -8.92 3.67
N GLY A 87 7.77 -8.40 4.76
CA GLY A 87 8.09 -7.09 5.31
C GLY A 87 7.21 -5.99 4.71
N GLY A 88 7.56 -4.75 5.02
CA GLY A 88 6.67 -3.62 4.79
C GLY A 88 7.38 -2.29 4.58
N PHE A 89 6.58 -1.23 4.52
CA PHE A 89 7.04 0.14 4.47
C PHE A 89 6.49 0.94 5.63
N ALA A 90 7.29 1.87 6.13
CA ALA A 90 6.88 2.91 7.04
C ALA A 90 7.10 4.28 6.41
N HIS A 91 6.19 5.20 6.74
CA HIS A 91 6.27 6.61 6.40
C HIS A 91 6.00 7.42 7.67
N VAL A 92 6.91 8.35 7.99
CA VAL A 92 6.71 9.29 9.10
C VAL A 92 5.90 10.46 8.56
N ILE A 93 4.75 10.73 9.18
CA ILE A 93 3.84 11.77 8.71
C ILE A 93 4.26 13.09 9.36
N GLU A 94 4.81 14.01 8.57
CA GLU A 94 5.21 15.34 9.04
C GLU A 94 4.01 16.31 9.11
N ASN A 95 3.09 16.22 8.16
CA ASN A 95 1.93 17.10 8.06
C ASN A 95 0.60 16.33 8.10
N GLU A 96 0.05 16.16 9.32
CA GLU A 96 -1.24 15.49 9.55
C GLU A 96 -2.43 16.12 8.79
N GLN A 97 -2.36 17.41 8.39
CA GLN A 97 -3.46 18.05 7.66
C GLN A 97 -3.49 17.67 6.19
N LYS A 98 -2.33 17.38 5.60
CA LYS A 98 -2.21 16.97 4.20
C LYS A 98 -2.37 15.47 4.04
N PHE A 99 -2.02 14.70 5.07
CA PHE A 99 -2.11 13.26 5.03
C PHE A 99 -3.53 12.77 5.35
N PRO A 100 -4.23 12.15 4.38
CA PRO A 100 -5.61 11.70 4.62
C PRO A 100 -5.64 10.51 5.58
N HIS A 101 -6.59 10.51 6.53
CA HIS A 101 -6.83 9.38 7.44
C HIS A 101 -7.11 8.04 6.75
N TYR A 102 -7.57 8.09 5.49
CA TYR A 102 -7.92 6.92 4.69
C TYR A 102 -6.83 6.56 3.66
N PHE A 103 -5.60 7.07 3.81
CA PHE A 103 -4.50 6.83 2.86
C PHE A 103 -4.29 5.35 2.53
N GLY A 104 -4.25 4.48 3.56
CA GLY A 104 -4.10 3.03 3.37
C GLY A 104 -5.19 2.42 2.48
N LYS A 105 -6.44 2.86 2.65
CA LYS A 105 -7.59 2.41 1.84
C LYS A 105 -7.47 2.84 0.39
N VAL A 106 -6.99 4.06 0.15
CA VAL A 106 -6.73 4.56 -1.22
C VAL A 106 -5.61 3.79 -1.88
N GLY A 107 -4.53 3.48 -1.15
CA GLY A 107 -3.47 2.59 -1.62
C GLY A 107 -4.03 1.24 -2.08
N CYS A 108 -4.83 0.58 -1.26
CA CYS A 108 -5.49 -0.68 -1.61
C CYS A 108 -6.45 -0.55 -2.81
N ILE A 109 -7.23 0.53 -2.89
CA ILE A 109 -8.12 0.76 -4.05
C ILE A 109 -7.32 0.89 -5.34
N ASN A 110 -6.17 1.56 -5.32
CA ASN A 110 -5.32 1.71 -6.50
C ASN A 110 -4.72 0.37 -6.96
N VAL A 111 -4.32 -0.48 -6.01
CA VAL A 111 -3.85 -1.85 -6.27
C VAL A 111 -4.96 -2.65 -6.97
N VAL A 112 -6.19 -2.61 -6.45
CA VAL A 112 -7.34 -3.34 -7.01
C VAL A 112 -7.80 -2.77 -8.36
N LYS A 113 -7.84 -1.45 -8.52
CA LYS A 113 -8.27 -0.79 -9.77
C LYS A 113 -7.37 -1.17 -10.94
N HIS A 114 -6.05 -1.15 -10.77
CA HIS A 114 -5.15 -1.46 -11.87
C HIS A 114 -5.27 -2.90 -12.35
N HIS A 115 -5.58 -3.85 -11.46
CA HIS A 115 -5.89 -5.24 -11.88
C HIS A 115 -7.15 -5.32 -12.72
N LEU A 116 -8.23 -4.62 -12.31
CA LEU A 116 -9.43 -4.53 -13.13
C LEU A 116 -9.16 -3.88 -14.49
N TYR A 117 -8.38 -2.79 -14.55
CA TYR A 117 -8.03 -2.16 -15.83
C TYR A 117 -7.16 -3.06 -16.70
N CYS A 118 -6.20 -3.80 -16.13
CA CYS A 118 -5.36 -4.73 -16.87
C CYS A 118 -6.20 -5.90 -17.42
N HIS A 119 -7.10 -6.47 -16.61
CA HIS A 119 -8.06 -7.48 -17.08
C HIS A 119 -9.01 -6.96 -18.14
N ILE A 120 -9.54 -5.74 -18.00
CA ILE A 120 -10.44 -5.13 -18.99
C ILE A 120 -9.69 -4.89 -20.30
N ILE A 121 -8.47 -4.37 -20.26
CA ILE A 121 -7.64 -4.14 -21.47
C ILE A 121 -7.23 -5.46 -22.12
N PHE A 122 -6.83 -6.46 -21.32
CA PHE A 122 -6.44 -7.78 -21.82
C PHE A 122 -7.65 -8.53 -22.40
N SER A 123 -8.81 -8.42 -21.76
CA SER A 123 -10.07 -8.98 -22.27
C SER A 123 -10.56 -8.22 -23.50
N LEU A 124 -10.37 -6.89 -23.61
CA LEU A 124 -10.65 -6.15 -24.84
C LEU A 124 -9.71 -6.58 -25.98
N PHE A 125 -8.43 -6.82 -25.70
CA PHE A 125 -7.46 -7.27 -26.69
C PHE A 125 -7.74 -8.71 -27.18
N LEU A 126 -8.23 -9.59 -26.31
CA LEU A 126 -8.66 -10.94 -26.68
C LEU A 126 -10.04 -10.98 -27.38
N PHE A 127 -10.85 -9.93 -27.25
CA PHE A 127 -12.18 -9.83 -27.89
C PHE A 127 -12.21 -8.99 -29.18
N ILE A 128 -11.06 -8.68 -29.78
CA ILE A 128 -10.99 -8.24 -31.19
C ILE A 128 -10.63 -9.46 -32.07
N PRO A 129 -11.59 -10.33 -32.42
CA PRO A 129 -11.36 -11.29 -33.49
C PRO A 129 -11.37 -10.51 -34.82
N GLY A 130 -10.19 -10.19 -35.36
CA GLY A 130 -10.11 -9.92 -36.80
C GLY A 130 -9.21 -8.80 -37.36
N ILE A 131 -8.13 -8.34 -36.71
CA ILE A 131 -7.20 -7.38 -37.36
C ILE A 131 -5.72 -7.81 -37.26
N VAL A 132 -5.41 -9.11 -37.39
CA VAL A 132 -4.06 -9.55 -37.76
C VAL A 132 -4.13 -10.77 -38.69
N LYS A 133 -4.73 -10.58 -39.87
CA LYS A 133 -4.50 -11.44 -41.05
C LYS A 133 -4.57 -10.59 -42.33
N SER A 134 -3.44 -9.98 -42.66
CA SER A 134 -3.00 -9.52 -43.99
C SER A 134 -1.55 -9.06 -43.72
N VAL A 135 -0.52 -9.82 -44.10
CA VAL A 135 0.09 -9.86 -45.45
C VAL A 135 0.11 -8.49 -46.09
#